data_AF-A0A0N1EQC7-F1
#
_entry.id   AF-A0A0N1EQC7-F1
#
_cell.length_a   1.000
_cell.length_b   1.000
_cell.length_c   1.000
_cell.angle_alpha   90.00
_cell.angle_beta   90.00
_cell.angle_gamma   90.00
#
_symmetry.space_group_name_H-M   'P 1'
#
loop_
_entity.id
_entity.type
_entity.pdbx_description
1 polymer ?
#
loop_
_entity_poly.entity_id
_entity_poly.type
_entity_poly.pdbx_seq_one_letter_code
_entity_poly.pdbx_strand_id
1 'polypeptide(L)'
;MSCWALIPVKAPGLGKTRLARALAPDEREALVCAMFRHVLATARACAAIDRICILGPSRPGLCKGLVRLPDSGSDLNRALGSALGAIATTGPDRVVVLPADLPCLTTGDIDRSRACPQVWSAWRPIGMVRGPTLSR
;
A
#
# COMPACT_ATOMS: atom_id res chain seq x y z
N MET A 1 8.61 -12.69 -14.59
CA MET A 1 7.44 -11.83 -14.29
C MET A 1 7.80 -10.89 -13.16
N SER A 2 7.72 -9.59 -13.40
CA SER A 2 8.02 -8.55 -12.43
C SER A 2 6.82 -8.25 -11.51
N CYS A 3 7.05 -8.12 -10.21
CA CYS A 3 6.02 -7.76 -9.25
C CYS A 3 6.50 -6.70 -8.27
N TRP A 4 5.70 -5.67 -8.10
CA TRP A 4 6.00 -4.56 -7.19
C TRP A 4 5.07 -4.61 -5.98
N ALA A 5 5.60 -4.29 -4.81
CA ALA A 5 4.81 -4.08 -3.61
C ALA A 5 4.51 -2.58 -3.43
N LEU A 6 3.23 -2.23 -3.27
CA LEU A 6 2.79 -0.89 -2.90
C LEU A 6 2.30 -0.89 -1.45
N ILE A 7 3.00 -0.18 -0.58
CA ILE A 7 2.66 -0.12 0.85
C ILE A 7 2.10 1.26 1.19
N PRO A 8 0.77 1.40 1.40
CA PRO A 8 0.19 2.64 1.88
C PRO A 8 0.46 2.83 3.38
N VAL A 9 0.94 4.01 3.74
CA VAL A 9 1.28 4.41 5.11
C VAL A 9 0.53 5.68 5.45
N LYS A 10 -0.22 5.69 6.55
CA LYS A 10 -0.88 6.91 7.05
C LYS A 10 0.11 7.80 7.80
N ALA A 11 -0.22 9.10 7.85
CA ALA A 11 0.47 10.06 8.69
C ALA A 11 0.55 9.58 10.16
N PRO A 12 1.66 9.87 10.87
CA PRO A 12 1.76 9.66 12.31
C PRO A 12 0.53 10.21 13.05
N GLY A 13 0.10 9.52 14.11
CA GLY A 13 -1.07 9.94 14.90
C GLY A 13 -2.46 9.66 14.30
N LEU A 14 -2.58 9.50 12.97
CA LEU A 14 -3.84 9.11 12.30
C LEU A 14 -4.05 7.59 12.22
N GLY A 15 -3.10 6.81 12.71
CA GLY A 15 -3.13 5.34 12.74
C GLY A 15 -3.89 4.77 13.94
N LYS A 16 -4.59 3.65 13.70
CA LYS A 16 -5.15 2.75 14.72
C LYS A 16 -5.96 3.46 15.82
N THR A 17 -6.81 4.42 15.45
CA THR A 17 -7.67 5.17 16.40
C THR A 17 -8.57 4.25 17.23
N ARG A 18 -8.94 3.08 16.71
CA ARG A 18 -9.66 2.03 17.44
C ARG A 18 -8.90 1.47 18.66
N LEU A 19 -7.58 1.61 18.71
CA LEU A 19 -6.73 1.21 19.83
C LEU A 19 -6.50 2.33 20.85
N ALA A 20 -7.04 3.54 20.63
CA ALA A 20 -6.84 4.68 21.52
C ALA A 20 -7.40 4.46 22.94
N ARG A 21 -8.32 3.50 23.12
CA ARG A 21 -8.84 3.12 24.44
C ARG A 21 -7.92 2.20 25.23
N ALA A 22 -6.93 1.59 24.56
CA ALA A 22 -6.04 0.58 25.14
C ALA A 22 -4.57 1.00 25.15
N LEU A 23 -4.19 1.99 24.34
CA LEU A 23 -2.80 2.42 24.15
C LEU A 23 -2.70 3.95 24.12
N ALA A 24 -1.72 4.48 24.83
CA ALA A 24 -1.35 5.89 24.76
C ALA A 24 -0.89 6.26 23.33
N PRO A 25 -0.90 7.56 22.97
CA PRO A 25 -0.46 8.01 21.64
C PRO A 25 0.91 7.48 21.22
N ASP A 26 1.89 7.51 22.11
CA ASP A 26 3.26 7.06 21.82
C ASP A 26 3.34 5.54 21.63
N GLU A 27 2.60 4.78 22.44
CA GLU A 27 2.52 3.31 22.30
C GLU A 27 1.85 2.90 20.99
N ARG A 28 0.81 3.63 20.57
CA ARG A 28 0.17 3.43 19.26
C ARG A 28 1.14 3.72 18.12
N GLU A 29 1.90 4.80 18.22
CA GLU A 29 2.86 5.17 17.18
C GLU A 29 4.01 4.14 17.11
N ALA A 30 4.49 3.67 18.27
CA ALA A 30 5.47 2.59 18.36
C ALA A 30 4.95 1.29 17.73
N LEU A 31 3.70 0.92 18.01
CA LEU A 31 3.04 -0.26 17.44
C LEU A 31 2.90 -0.14 15.92
N VAL A 32 2.44 1.00 15.41
CA VAL A 32 2.32 1.24 13.96
C VAL A 32 3.70 1.18 13.29
N CYS A 33 4.73 1.76 13.91
CA CYS A 33 6.10 1.67 13.40
C CYS A 33 6.64 0.24 13.41
N ALA A 34 6.35 -0.54 14.45
CA ALA A 34 6.73 -1.95 14.55
C ALA A 34 6.06 -2.79 13.45
N MET A 35 4.75 -2.63 13.25
CA MET A 35 4.01 -3.31 12.18
C MET A 35 4.53 -2.93 10.79
N PHE A 36 4.75 -1.64 10.54
CA PHE A 36 5.26 -1.19 9.24
C PHE A 36 6.67 -1.71 8.98
N ARG A 37 7.54 -1.72 10.00
CA ARG A 37 8.89 -2.31 9.90
C ARG A 37 8.80 -3.80 9.56
N HIS A 38 7.89 -4.54 10.20
CA HIS A 38 7.64 -5.95 9.91
C HIS A 38 7.21 -6.15 8.44
N VAL A 39 6.17 -5.43 7.99
CA VAL A 39 5.68 -5.52 6.61
C VAL A 39 6.78 -5.21 5.60
N LEU A 40 7.57 -4.16 5.84
CA LEU A 40 8.69 -3.79 4.98
C LEU A 40 9.78 -4.87 4.96
N ALA A 41 10.13 -5.43 6.11
CA ALA A 41 11.12 -6.50 6.20
C ALA A 41 10.65 -7.76 5.46
N THR A 42 9.40 -8.17 5.66
CA THR A 42 8.79 -9.32 4.97
C THR A 42 8.74 -9.09 3.46
N ALA A 43 8.34 -7.90 3.01
CA ALA A 43 8.32 -7.57 1.58
C ALA A 43 9.73 -7.60 0.96
N ARG A 44 10.76 -7.15 1.69
CA ARG A 44 12.17 -7.23 1.26
C ARG A 44 12.70 -8.65 1.21
N ALA A 45 12.25 -9.52 2.12
CA ALA A 45 12.65 -10.91 2.18
C ALA A 45 11.94 -11.79 1.13
N CYS A 46 10.86 -11.29 0.52
CA CYS A 46 10.13 -12.02 -0.49
C CYS A 46 10.84 -11.91 -1.85
N ALA A 47 11.42 -13.02 -2.31
CA ALA A 47 12.11 -13.09 -3.61
C ALA A 47 11.19 -12.77 -4.81
N ALA A 48 9.86 -12.88 -4.63
CA ALA A 48 8.89 -12.54 -5.65
C ALA A 48 8.63 -11.03 -5.80
N ILE A 49 9.21 -10.16 -4.95
CA ILE A 49 9.03 -8.71 -5.02
C ILE A 49 10.31 -8.06 -5.57
N ASP A 50 10.22 -7.46 -6.75
CA ASP A 50 11.35 -6.80 -7.42
C ASP A 50 11.56 -5.36 -6.95
N ARG A 51 10.48 -4.71 -6.50
CA ARG A 51 10.52 -3.30 -6.07
C ARG A 51 9.45 -3.00 -5.03
N ILE A 52 9.79 -2.10 -4.11
CA ILE A 52 8.90 -1.63 -3.05
C ILE A 52 8.66 -0.13 -3.22
N CYS A 53 7.39 0.25 -3.28
CA CYS A 53 6.92 1.62 -3.33
C CYS A 53 6.12 1.94 -2.07
N ILE A 54 6.34 3.14 -1.51
CA ILE A 54 5.61 3.65 -0.36
C ILE A 54 4.66 4.76 -0.82
N LEU A 55 3.38 4.66 -0.46
CA LEU A 55 2.38 5.70 -0.66
C LEU A 55 2.05 6.36 0.68
N GLY A 56 2.20 7.69 0.79
CA GLY A 56 1.90 8.42 2.03
C GLY A 56 3.02 9.37 2.45
N PRO A 57 3.01 9.91 3.69
CA PRO A 57 4.07 10.73 4.26
C PRO A 57 5.26 9.89 4.75
N SER A 58 6.44 10.53 4.82
CA SER A 58 7.68 9.84 5.19
C SER A 58 7.69 9.54 6.68
N ARG A 59 8.15 8.35 7.06
CA ARG A 59 8.44 7.99 8.45
C ARG A 59 9.96 7.99 8.62
N PRO A 60 10.51 8.87 9.48
CA PRO A 60 11.95 8.93 9.73
C PRO A 60 12.55 7.55 10.01
N GLY A 61 13.67 7.23 9.36
CA GLY A 61 14.38 5.96 9.54
C GLY A 61 13.78 4.72 8.86
N LEU A 62 12.49 4.72 8.47
CA LEU A 62 11.83 3.54 7.90
C LEU A 62 11.73 3.58 6.37
N CYS A 63 11.66 4.77 5.76
CA CYS A 63 11.46 4.91 4.32
C CYS A 63 12.76 5.22 3.53
N LYS A 64 13.94 5.12 4.17
CA LYS A 64 15.22 5.47 3.54
C LYS A 64 15.52 4.53 2.36
N GLY A 65 15.81 5.10 1.19
CA GLY A 65 16.13 4.37 -0.03
C GLY A 65 14.95 3.69 -0.73
N LEU A 66 13.71 3.95 -0.30
CA LEU A 66 12.51 3.42 -0.96
C LEU A 66 11.92 4.44 -1.94
N VAL A 67 11.32 3.95 -3.02
CA VAL A 67 10.56 4.77 -3.96
C VAL A 67 9.31 5.28 -3.25
N ARG A 68 9.12 6.60 -3.22
CA ARG A 68 7.94 7.22 -2.61
C ARG A 68 7.05 7.77 -3.69
N LEU A 69 5.78 7.40 -3.64
CA LEU A 69 4.75 7.95 -4.52
C LEU A 69 4.04 9.08 -3.80
N PRO A 70 3.70 10.17 -4.53
CA PRO A 70 2.99 11.29 -3.95
C PRO A 70 1.63 10.83 -3.42
N ASP A 71 1.33 11.23 -2.19
CA ASP A 71 -0.01 11.13 -1.64
C ASP A 71 -0.79 12.34 -2.11
N SER A 72 -1.91 12.13 -2.79
CA SER A 72 -2.79 13.22 -3.24
C SER A 72 -3.54 13.88 -2.07
N GLY A 73 -3.33 13.43 -0.83
CA GLY A 73 -3.93 13.99 0.39
C GLY A 73 -5.44 13.74 0.47
N SER A 74 -5.95 12.85 -0.38
CA SER A 74 -7.36 12.54 -0.54
C SER A 74 -7.71 11.20 0.10
N ASP A 75 -8.92 10.68 -0.15
CA ASP A 75 -9.29 9.32 0.25
C ASP A 75 -8.24 8.28 -0.19
N LEU A 76 -8.02 7.24 0.64
CA LEU A 76 -7.03 6.20 0.41
C LEU A 76 -7.19 5.55 -0.97
N ASN A 77 -8.42 5.33 -1.44
CA ASN A 77 -8.64 4.69 -2.73
C ASN A 77 -8.24 5.59 -3.90
N ARG A 78 -8.42 6.91 -3.77
CA ARG A 78 -7.97 7.86 -4.79
C ARG A 78 -6.46 7.95 -4.82
N ALA A 79 -5.81 8.02 -3.65
CA ALA A 79 -4.35 7.97 -3.56
C ALA A 79 -3.78 6.67 -4.16
N LEU A 80 -4.40 5.52 -3.86
CA LEU A 80 -4.03 4.23 -4.46
C LEU A 80 -4.24 4.22 -5.98
N GLY A 81 -5.37 4.74 -6.47
CA GLY A 81 -5.65 4.83 -7.90
C GLY A 81 -4.59 5.66 -8.65
N SER A 82 -4.22 6.81 -8.11
CA SER A 82 -3.14 7.65 -8.67
C SER A 82 -1.78 6.95 -8.62
N ALA A 83 -1.45 6.29 -7.51
CA ALA A 83 -0.20 5.56 -7.35
C ALA A 83 -0.09 4.37 -8.31
N LEU A 84 -1.17 3.60 -8.47
CA LEU A 84 -1.23 2.49 -9.42
C LEU A 84 -1.15 2.97 -10.86
N GLY A 85 -1.79 4.09 -11.20
CA GLY A 85 -1.62 4.73 -12.51
C GLY A 85 -0.18 5.13 -12.80
N ALA A 86 0.52 5.70 -11.81
CA ALA A 86 1.93 6.05 -11.93
C ALA A 86 2.86 4.82 -12.01
N ILE A 87 2.54 3.73 -11.33
CA ILE A 87 3.29 2.47 -11.44
C ILE A 87 3.05 1.83 -12.81
N ALA A 88 1.81 1.88 -13.34
CA ALA A 88 1.47 1.27 -14.62
C ALA A 88 2.29 1.84 -15.79
N THR A 89 2.73 3.11 -15.74
CA THR A 89 3.61 3.69 -16.77
C THR A 89 5.00 3.05 -16.81
N THR A 90 5.41 2.39 -15.73
CA THR A 90 6.68 1.65 -15.64
C THR A 90 6.56 0.18 -16.05
N GLY A 91 5.32 -0.33 -16.18
CA GLY A 91 5.00 -1.63 -16.77
C GLY A 91 5.36 -2.89 -15.97
N PRO A 92 5.20 -2.98 -14.63
CA PRO A 92 5.35 -4.27 -13.94
C PRO A 92 4.21 -5.23 -14.31
N ASP A 93 4.49 -6.54 -14.32
CA ASP A 93 3.48 -7.54 -14.65
C ASP A 93 2.39 -7.62 -13.57
N ARG A 94 2.75 -7.33 -12.31
CA ARG A 94 1.82 -7.29 -11.17
C ARG A 94 2.18 -6.23 -10.14
N VAL A 95 1.16 -5.73 -9.46
CA VAL A 95 1.32 -4.91 -8.25
C VAL A 95 0.51 -5.53 -7.12
N VAL A 96 1.15 -5.76 -5.98
CA VAL A 96 0.49 -6.20 -4.74
C VAL A 96 0.41 -5.02 -3.79
N VAL A 97 -0.80 -4.67 -3.35
CA VAL A 97 -1.01 -3.64 -2.32
C VAL A 97 -0.92 -4.31 -0.95
N LEU A 98 0.07 -3.93 -0.14
CA LEU A 98 0.33 -4.50 1.17
C LEU A 98 0.03 -3.46 2.25
N PRO A 99 -1.08 -3.57 3.01
CA PRO A 99 -1.35 -2.71 4.15
C PRO A 99 -0.17 -2.72 5.14
N ALA A 100 0.21 -1.53 5.63
CA ALA A 100 1.35 -1.37 6.55
C ALA A 100 1.12 -1.95 7.96
N ASP A 101 -0.06 -2.50 8.23
CA ASP A 101 -0.52 -2.86 9.56
C ASP A 101 -0.84 -4.35 9.73
N LEU A 102 -0.10 -5.20 9.00
CA LEU A 102 -0.17 -6.65 9.02
C LEU A 102 0.95 -7.25 9.88
N PRO A 103 0.79 -7.36 11.22
CA PRO A 103 1.83 -7.86 12.12
C PRO A 103 2.23 -9.32 11.88
N CYS A 104 1.36 -10.12 11.27
CA CYS A 104 1.56 -11.54 11.03
C CYS A 104 1.89 -11.85 9.57
N LEU A 105 2.19 -10.85 8.74
CA LEU A 105 2.46 -11.04 7.32
C LEU A 105 3.69 -11.95 7.14
N THR A 106 3.55 -12.99 6.33
CA THR A 106 4.65 -13.87 5.90
C THR A 106 4.96 -13.70 4.42
N THR A 107 6.12 -14.17 3.97
CA THR A 107 6.46 -14.21 2.54
C THR A 107 5.53 -15.12 1.76
N GLY A 108 5.08 -16.23 2.36
CA GLY A 108 4.11 -17.16 1.75
C GLY A 108 2.75 -16.53 1.49
N ASP A 109 2.32 -15.56 2.31
CA ASP A 109 1.10 -14.79 2.06
C ASP A 109 1.25 -13.90 0.82
N ILE A 110 2.42 -13.26 0.67
CA ILE A 110 2.75 -12.42 -0.49
C ILE A 110 2.77 -13.27 -1.75
N ASP A 111 3.43 -14.43 -1.72
CA ASP A 111 3.49 -15.35 -2.85
C ASP A 111 2.10 -15.82 -3.28
N ARG A 112 1.25 -16.18 -2.31
CA ARG A 112 -0.14 -16.58 -2.57
C ARG A 112 -0.96 -15.43 -3.15
N SER A 113 -0.79 -14.21 -2.64
CA SER A 113 -1.48 -13.02 -3.18
C SER A 113 -1.12 -12.76 -4.64
N ARG A 114 0.16 -12.97 -4.99
CA ARG A 114 0.67 -12.83 -6.36
C ARG A 114 0.19 -13.95 -7.28
N ALA A 115 -0.01 -15.17 -6.77
CA ALA A 115 -0.51 -16.29 -7.56
C ALA A 115 -2.00 -16.15 -7.91
N CYS A 116 -2.78 -15.43 -7.10
CA CYS A 116 -4.20 -15.21 -7.33
C CYS A 116 -4.45 -14.49 -8.67
N PRO A 117 -5.38 -14.95 -9.53
CA PRO A 117 -5.77 -14.21 -10.73
C PRO A 117 -6.27 -12.80 -10.36
N GLN A 118 -5.66 -11.76 -10.93
CA GLN A 118 -6.12 -10.39 -10.70
C GLN A 118 -7.49 -10.15 -11.35
N VAL A 119 -8.51 -9.89 -10.53
CA VAL A 119 -9.88 -9.52 -10.96
C VAL A 119 -10.02 -8.00 -11.19
N TRP A 120 -8.93 -7.34 -11.56
CA TRP A 120 -8.86 -5.87 -11.66
C TRP A 120 -9.88 -5.29 -12.65
N SER A 121 -10.28 -6.06 -13.68
CA SER A 121 -11.29 -5.68 -14.65
C SER A 121 -12.67 -5.36 -14.03
N ALA A 122 -12.96 -5.82 -12.82
CA ALA A 122 -14.20 -5.53 -12.10
C ALA A 122 -14.09 -4.43 -11.05
N TRP A 123 -12.87 -3.99 -10.67
CA TRP A 123 -12.69 -2.98 -9.63
C TRP A 123 -12.84 -1.57 -10.23
N ARG A 124 -13.98 -0.92 -9.92
CA ARG A 124 -14.20 0.50 -10.19
C ARG A 124 -14.11 1.28 -8.87
N PRO A 125 -13.19 2.23 -8.70
CA PRO A 125 -13.21 3.10 -7.53
C PRO A 125 -14.55 3.84 -7.46
N ILE A 126 -15.20 3.80 -6.30
CA ILE A 126 -16.43 4.54 -6.03
C ILE A 126 -16.13 6.02 -6.26
N GLY A 127 -16.62 6.58 -7.38
CA GLY A 127 -16.39 7.98 -7.75
C GLY A 127 -15.93 8.23 -9.19
N MET A 128 -15.59 7.19 -9.97
CA MET A 128 -15.31 7.35 -11.41
C MET A 128 -16.46 6.80 -12.27
N VAL A 129 -17.64 7.41 -12.11
CA VAL A 129 -18.74 7.28 -13.08
C VAL A 129 -18.40 8.23 -14.24
N ARG A 130 -17.78 7.73 -15.31
CA ARG A 130 -18.00 8.35 -16.61
C ARG A 130 -19.46 8.06 -16.95
N GLY A 131 -20.30 9.09 -16.90
CA GLY A 131 -21.65 9.01 -17.46
C GLY A 131 -21.57 8.56 -18.92
N PRO A 132 -22.62 7.93 -19.46
CA PRO A 132 -22.63 7.50 -20.85
C PRO A 132 -22.39 8.72 -21.74
N THR A 133 -21.30 8.73 -22.50
CA THR A 133 -21.19 9.55 -23.69
C THR A 133 -22.25 9.06 -24.66
N LEU A 134 -23.40 9.73 -24.65
CA LEU A 134 -24.36 9.69 -25.73
C LEU A 134 -23.71 10.37 -26.93
N SER A 135 -23.05 9.59 -27.77
CA SER A 135 -22.69 9.99 -29.13
C SER A 135 -23.95 9.83 -29.99
N ARG A 136 -24.52 10.96 -30.43
CA ARG A 136 -25.28 11.05 -31.67
C ARG A 136 -24.37 11.63 -32.74
#